data_AF-A0A336N9D0-F1
#
_entry.id   AF-A0A336N9D0-F1
#
_cell.length_a   1.000
_cell.length_b   1.000
_cell.length_c   1.000
_cell.angle_alpha   90.00
_cell.angle_beta   90.00
_cell.angle_gamma   90.00
#
_symmetry.space_group_name_H-M   'P 1'
#
loop_
_entity.id
_entity.type
_entity.pdbx_description
1 polymer ?
#
loop_
_entity_poly.entity_id
_entity_poly.type
_entity_poly.pdbx_seq_one_letter_code
_entity_poly.pdbx_strand_id
1 'polypeptide(L)'
;MTVPTPIDDVNRPDLTPLQKASNTVGQVLKKGDIVVYESTVYPGATEEVCVPILEEVSGLKFNQDFFAGYSPERINPGDKVNTLTTIKKIISGSTPEIADIVDAVYASIITAGTHQSFQH
;
A
#
# COMPACT_ATOMS: atom_id res chain seq x y z
N MET A 1 2.95 5.09 -0.35
CA MET A 1 4.38 4.88 0.00
C MET A 1 5.01 3.96 -1.02
N THR A 2 6.03 4.46 -1.71
CA THR A 2 6.85 3.69 -2.66
C THR A 2 8.26 3.59 -2.10
N VAL A 3 8.60 2.42 -1.57
CA VAL A 3 9.95 2.06 -1.13
C VAL A 3 10.54 0.94 -2.01
N PRO A 4 11.85 0.95 -2.29
CA PRO A 4 12.50 -0.18 -2.93
C PRO A 4 12.48 -1.40 -1.99
N THR A 5 12.12 -2.57 -2.51
CA THR A 5 12.22 -3.87 -1.84
C THR A 5 13.35 -4.69 -2.49
N PRO A 6 14.63 -4.34 -2.25
CA PRO A 6 15.74 -5.10 -2.81
C PRO A 6 15.67 -6.54 -2.31
N ILE A 7 16.05 -7.49 -3.16
CA ILE A 7 16.08 -8.91 -2.81
C ILE A 7 17.49 -9.21 -2.25
N ASP A 8 17.56 -9.89 -1.11
CA ASP A 8 18.81 -10.33 -0.49
C ASP A 8 19.47 -11.47 -1.29
N ASP A 9 20.73 -11.80 -0.97
CA ASP A 9 21.52 -12.84 -1.65
C ASP A 9 20.89 -14.26 -1.57
N VAL A 10 19.78 -14.42 -0.84
CA VAL A 10 19.04 -15.66 -0.63
C VAL A 10 17.62 -15.60 -1.21
N ASN A 11 17.34 -14.65 -2.09
CA ASN A 11 16.03 -14.41 -2.71
C ASN A 11 14.91 -13.98 -1.74
N ARG A 12 15.23 -13.41 -0.58
CA ARG A 12 14.24 -12.85 0.35
C ARG A 12 14.15 -11.33 0.21
N PRO A 13 12.95 -10.73 0.21
CA PRO A 13 12.82 -9.29 0.18
C PRO A 13 13.41 -8.67 1.46
N ASP A 14 14.37 -7.75 1.30
CA ASP A 14 14.83 -6.89 2.39
C ASP A 14 13.76 -5.84 2.68
N LEU A 15 13.10 -6.00 3.83
CA LEU A 15 12.05 -5.11 4.30
C LEU A 15 12.59 -3.92 5.10
N THR A 16 13.90 -3.80 5.29
CA THR A 16 14.50 -2.67 6.04
C THR A 16 14.04 -1.30 5.53
N PRO A 17 13.98 -1.05 4.20
CA PRO A 17 13.48 0.23 3.68
C PRO A 17 12.01 0.46 4.05
N LEU A 18 11.19 -0.59 4.00
CA LEU A 18 9.77 -0.56 4.35
C LEU A 18 9.56 -0.28 5.84
N GLN A 19 10.31 -0.94 6.72
CA GLN A 19 10.25 -0.73 8.16
C GLN A 19 10.66 0.69 8.55
N LYS A 20 11.71 1.25 7.94
CA LYS A 20 12.15 2.63 8.16
C LYS A 20 11.13 3.66 7.69
N ALA A 21 10.50 3.40 6.55
CA ALA A 21 9.39 4.18 6.04
C ALA A 21 8.21 4.18 7.01
N SER A 22 7.78 3.01 7.47
CA SER A 22 6.68 2.87 8.44
C SER A 22 7.00 3.57 9.75
N ASN A 23 8.24 3.49 10.25
CA ASN A 23 8.68 4.23 11.43
C ASN A 23 8.53 5.75 11.24
N THR A 24 8.98 6.27 10.10
CA THR A 24 8.91 7.71 9.81
C THR A 24 7.47 8.18 9.70
N VAL A 25 6.60 7.41 9.05
CA VAL A 25 5.16 7.72 8.95
C VAL A 25 4.48 7.65 10.31
N GLY A 26 4.81 6.64 11.13
CA GLY A 26 4.24 6.49 12.47
C GLY A 26 4.44 7.72 13.36
N GLN A 27 5.55 8.44 13.21
CA GLN A 27 5.84 9.65 14.00
C GLN A 27 4.92 10.84 13.69
N VAL A 28 4.30 10.84 12.50
CA VAL A 28 3.44 11.94 12.03
C VAL A 28 1.98 11.52 11.84
N LEU A 29 1.68 10.23 12.08
CA LEU A 29 0.38 9.61 11.87
C LEU A 29 -0.67 10.18 12.83
N LYS A 30 -1.87 10.44 12.32
CA LYS A 30 -3.01 10.99 13.08
C LYS A 30 -4.24 10.10 12.96
N LYS A 31 -5.20 10.33 13.85
CA LYS A 31 -6.50 9.67 13.79
C LYS A 31 -7.22 10.02 12.49
N GLY A 32 -7.72 9.01 11.80
CA GLY A 32 -8.41 9.08 10.50
C GLY A 32 -7.48 8.93 9.29
N ASP A 33 -6.16 8.87 9.48
CA ASP A 33 -5.23 8.74 8.37
C ASP A 33 -5.30 7.34 7.71
N ILE A 34 -5.06 7.32 6.40
CA ILE A 34 -4.99 6.09 5.59
C ILE A 34 -3.59 5.99 4.99
N VAL A 35 -2.84 4.95 5.36
CA VAL A 35 -1.49 4.71 4.83
C VAL A 35 -1.57 3.72 3.67
N VAL A 36 -1.32 4.20 2.44
CA VAL A 36 -1.33 3.35 1.24
C VAL A 36 0.08 2.91 0.88
N TYR A 37 0.31 1.60 0.74
CA TYR A 37 1.58 1.02 0.27
C TYR A 37 1.48 0.66 -1.21
N GLU A 38 2.46 1.08 -2.01
CA GLU A 38 2.51 0.82 -3.46
C GLU A 38 3.65 -0.13 -3.86
N SER A 39 4.61 -0.35 -2.97
CA SER A 39 5.72 -1.27 -3.18
C SER A 39 5.26 -2.70 -3.36
N THR A 40 5.90 -3.43 -4.29
CA THR A 40 5.71 -4.88 -4.40
C THR A 40 6.29 -5.56 -3.16
N VAL A 41 5.38 -6.09 -2.34
CA VAL A 41 5.68 -6.94 -1.18
C VAL A 41 4.88 -8.24 -1.31
N TYR A 42 5.22 -9.24 -0.50
CA TYR A 42 4.40 -10.44 -0.41
C TYR A 42 3.04 -10.11 0.26
N PRO A 43 1.95 -10.81 -0.10
CA PRO A 43 0.65 -10.63 0.55
C PRO A 43 0.75 -10.82 2.07
N GLY A 44 0.25 -9.87 2.86
CA GLY A 44 0.33 -9.90 4.33
C GLY A 44 1.48 -9.08 4.93
N ALA A 45 2.47 -8.66 4.14
CA ALA A 45 3.61 -7.89 4.67
C ALA A 45 3.20 -6.56 5.32
N THR A 46 2.13 -5.92 4.84
CA THR A 46 1.62 -4.69 5.43
C THR A 46 1.10 -4.95 6.84
N GLU A 47 0.27 -5.97 7.01
CA GLU A 47 -0.36 -6.34 8.27
C GLU A 47 0.64 -6.94 9.26
N GLU A 48 1.61 -7.72 8.77
CA GLU A 48 2.58 -8.43 9.61
C GLU A 48 3.76 -7.55 10.02
N VAL A 49 4.15 -6.55 9.22
CA VAL A 49 5.38 -5.78 9.41
C VAL A 49 5.11 -4.30 9.57
N CYS A 50 4.34 -3.70 8.67
CA CYS A 50 4.15 -2.25 8.67
C CYS A 50 3.18 -1.79 9.77
N VAL A 51 2.04 -2.45 9.90
CA VAL A 51 0.99 -2.10 10.86
C VAL A 51 1.51 -2.13 12.31
N PRO A 52 2.25 -3.17 12.76
CA PRO A 52 2.80 -3.18 14.12
C PRO A 52 3.73 -2.00 14.40
N ILE A 53 4.56 -1.61 13.43
CA ILE A 53 5.45 -0.45 13.55
C ILE A 53 4.64 0.85 13.64
N LEU A 54 3.60 0.99 12.81
CA LEU A 54 2.74 2.17 12.85
C LEU A 54 2.01 2.29 14.19
N GLU A 55 1.45 1.19 14.71
CA GLU A 55 0.81 1.17 16.04
C GLU A 55 1.80 1.52 17.15
N GLU A 56 2.99 0.91 17.15
CA GLU A 56 4.03 1.12 18.16
C GLU A 56 4.49 2.59 18.20
N VAL A 57 4.80 3.17 17.04
CA VAL A 57 5.37 4.51 16.96
C VAL A 57 4.33 5.61 17.18
N SER A 58 3.10 5.42 16.69
CA SER A 58 2.04 6.43 16.78
C SER A 58 1.20 6.34 18.06
N GLY A 59 1.15 5.16 18.70
CA GLY A 59 0.22 4.86 19.80
C GLY A 59 -1.24 4.76 19.37
N LEU A 60 -1.53 4.76 18.06
CA LEU A 60 -2.86 4.62 17.49
C LEU A 60 -3.17 3.15 17.20
N LYS A 61 -4.47 2.81 17.13
CA LYS A 61 -4.91 1.45 16.79
C LYS A 61 -5.30 1.30 15.34
N PHE A 62 -4.82 0.23 14.72
CA PHE A 62 -5.19 -0.13 13.36
C PHE A 62 -6.68 -0.48 13.24
N ASN A 63 -7.31 -0.07 12.14
CA ASN A 63 -8.75 -0.20 11.85
C ASN A 63 -9.69 0.46 12.88
N GLN A 64 -9.16 1.34 13.73
CA GLN A 64 -9.92 2.11 14.70
C GLN A 64 -9.54 3.59 14.63
N ASP A 65 -8.26 3.87 14.78
CA ASP A 65 -7.70 5.21 14.74
C ASP A 65 -7.03 5.50 13.40
N PHE A 66 -6.43 4.53 12.74
CA PHE A 66 -5.88 4.69 11.38
C PHE A 66 -6.12 3.44 10.54
N PHE A 67 -5.94 3.57 9.23
CA PHE A 67 -6.23 2.52 8.26
C PHE A 67 -5.07 2.32 7.28
N ALA A 68 -5.10 1.22 6.54
CA ALA A 68 -4.11 0.92 5.52
C ALA A 68 -4.78 0.60 4.18
N GLY A 69 -4.08 0.90 3.10
CA GLY A 69 -4.45 0.49 1.76
C GLY A 69 -3.25 -0.06 1.00
N TYR A 70 -3.53 -0.74 -0.11
CA TYR A 70 -2.50 -1.30 -0.97
C TYR A 70 -2.83 -1.07 -2.43
N SER A 71 -1.83 -0.68 -3.20
CA SER A 71 -1.92 -0.62 -4.66
C SER A 71 -0.59 -0.99 -5.30
N PRO A 72 -0.32 -2.30 -5.47
CA PRO A 72 0.96 -2.75 -6.01
C PRO A 72 1.13 -2.24 -7.43
N GLU A 73 2.27 -1.63 -7.71
CA GLU A 73 2.63 -1.33 -9.08
C GLU A 73 2.85 -2.63 -9.88
N ARG A 74 2.15 -2.79 -11.01
CA ARG A 74 2.37 -3.85 -12.00
C ARG A 74 2.61 -3.23 -13.36
N ILE A 75 3.80 -2.68 -13.58
CA ILE A 75 4.29 -2.37 -14.92
C ILE A 75 5.04 -3.60 -15.43
N ASN A 76 4.56 -4.19 -16.52
CA ASN A 76 5.33 -5.21 -17.22
C ASN A 76 6.39 -4.49 -18.06
N PRO A 77 7.71 -4.67 -17.83
CA PRO A 77 8.76 -3.86 -18.46
C PRO A 77 8.77 -3.88 -20.00
N GLY A 78 8.11 -4.88 -20.61
CA GLY A 78 7.97 -5.04 -22.05
C GLY A 78 6.69 -4.44 -22.66
N ASP A 79 5.76 -3.91 -21.85
CA ASP A 79 4.45 -3.47 -22.32
C ASP A 79 4.41 -1.96 -22.54
N LYS A 80 4.55 -1.54 -23.81
CA LYS A 80 4.53 -0.13 -24.23
C LYS A 80 3.12 0.42 -24.44
N VAL A 81 2.09 -0.42 -24.30
CA VAL A 81 0.68 -0.06 -24.53
C VAL A 81 0.00 0.27 -23.20
N ASN A 82 0.34 -0.48 -22.16
CA ASN A 82 -0.19 -0.30 -20.81
C ASN A 82 0.68 0.69 -20.01
N THR A 83 0.40 1.99 -20.15
CA THR A 83 1.03 3.08 -19.38
C THR A 83 0.33 3.28 -18.02
N LEU A 84 0.93 4.07 -17.10
CA LEU A 84 0.39 4.34 -15.76
C LEU A 84 -1.08 4.82 -15.78
N THR A 85 -1.47 5.52 -16.85
CA THR A 85 -2.82 6.04 -17.07
C THR A 85 -3.79 5.03 -17.68
N THR A 86 -3.34 3.91 -18.23
CA THR A 86 -4.17 2.91 -18.91
C THR A 86 -4.14 1.53 -18.24
N ILE A 87 -3.27 1.32 -17.26
CA ILE A 87 -3.22 0.09 -16.46
C ILE A 87 -4.33 0.09 -15.42
N LYS A 88 -5.11 -0.99 -15.39
CA LYS A 88 -6.03 -1.31 -14.29
C LYS A 88 -5.21 -1.56 -13.01
N LYS A 89 -5.17 -0.60 -12.09
CA LYS A 89 -4.53 -0.76 -10.78
C LYS A 89 -5.34 -1.73 -9.90
N ILE A 90 -4.64 -2.61 -9.19
CA ILE A 90 -5.23 -3.37 -8.09
C ILE A 90 -5.25 -2.44 -6.89
N ILE A 91 -6.39 -2.37 -6.19
CA ILE A 91 -6.57 -1.55 -5.01
C ILE A 91 -7.20 -2.42 -3.93
N SER A 92 -6.68 -2.32 -2.71
CA SER A 92 -7.34 -2.84 -1.52
C SER A 92 -7.26 -1.84 -0.37
N GLY A 93 -8.19 -1.98 0.56
CA GLY A 93 -8.22 -1.27 1.84
C GLY A 93 -8.36 -2.27 2.99
N SER A 94 -7.92 -1.87 4.18
CA SER A 94 -7.98 -2.69 5.39
C SER A 94 -9.41 -2.91 5.92
N THR A 95 -10.37 -2.13 5.41
CA THR A 95 -11.82 -2.36 5.52
C THR A 95 -12.49 -2.09 4.16
N PRO A 96 -13.73 -2.56 3.93
CA PRO A 96 -14.47 -2.26 2.70
C PRO A 96 -14.59 -0.76 2.41
N GLU A 97 -14.86 0.04 3.44
CA GLU A 97 -15.01 1.50 3.31
C GLU A 97 -13.70 2.16 2.89
N ILE A 98 -12.57 1.68 3.42
CA ILE A 98 -11.25 2.18 3.04
C ILE A 98 -10.90 1.75 1.62
N ALA A 99 -11.31 0.56 1.19
CA ALA A 99 -11.12 0.12 -0.19
C ALA A 99 -11.84 1.06 -1.17
N ASP A 100 -13.08 1.49 -0.85
CA ASP A 100 -13.83 2.44 -1.65
C ASP A 100 -13.17 3.83 -1.68
N ILE A 101 -12.68 4.31 -0.53
CA ILE A 101 -11.98 5.61 -0.45
C ILE A 101 -10.70 5.59 -1.29
N VAL A 102 -9.89 4.53 -1.17
CA VAL A 102 -8.64 4.40 -1.92
C VAL A 102 -8.95 4.28 -3.41
N ASP A 103 -9.97 3.50 -3.80
CA ASP A 103 -10.41 3.38 -5.20
C ASP A 103 -10.80 4.74 -5.77
N ALA A 104 -11.59 5.53 -5.05
CA ALA A 104 -11.99 6.87 -5.46
C ALA A 104 -10.81 7.83 -5.64
N VAL A 105 -9.81 7.78 -4.74
CA VAL A 105 -8.59 8.59 -4.85
C VAL A 105 -7.82 8.23 -6.12
N TYR A 106 -7.60 6.94 -6.39
CA TYR A 106 -6.91 6.54 -7.62
C TYR A 106 -7.74 6.82 -8.88
N ALA A 107 -9.06 6.62 -8.84
CA ALA A 107 -9.95 6.94 -9.95
C ALA A 107 -9.96 8.44 -10.28
N SER A 108 -9.76 9.31 -9.29
CA SER A 108 -9.65 10.76 -9.51
C SER A 108 -8.37 11.18 -10.25
N ILE A 109 -7.33 10.33 -10.21
CA ILE A 109 -6.01 10.59 -10.81
C ILE A 109 -5.83 9.79 -12.12
N ILE A 110 -6.51 8.64 -12.25
CA ILE A 110 -6.48 7.78 -13.44
C ILE A 110 -7.66 8.13 -14.35
N THR A 111 -7.39 8.87 -15.42
CA THR A 111 -8.38 9.26 -16.44
C THR A 111 -9.02 8.07 -17.18
N ALA A 112 -8.51 6.85 -17.03
CA ALA A 112 -9.02 5.62 -17.69
C ALA A 112 -9.88 4.69 -16.79
N GLY A 113 -10.14 5.02 -15.52
CA GLY A 113 -11.01 4.25 -14.62
C GLY A 113 -10.33 3.11 -13.82
N THR A 114 -11.03 2.61 -12.79
CA THR A 114 -10.57 1.58 -11.82
C THR A 114 -11.42 0.30 -11.89
N HIS A 115 -10.96 -0.79 -11.26
CA HIS A 115 -11.73 -2.03 -11.11
C HIS A 115 -11.52 -2.66 -9.74
N GLN A 116 -12.58 -2.63 -8.94
CA GLN A 116 -12.64 -3.31 -7.65
C GLN A 116 -12.59 -4.83 -7.81
N SER A 117 -11.84 -5.49 -6.93
CA SER A 117 -11.89 -6.93 -6.69
C SER A 117 -11.79 -7.18 -5.19
N PHE A 118 -12.68 -8.04 -4.67
CA PHE A 118 -12.72 -8.46 -3.27
C PHE A 118 -12.04 -9.83 -3.13
N GLN A 119 -11.25 -10.04 -2.08
CA GLN A 119 -10.87 -11.39 -1.64
C GLN A 119 -11.65 -11.78 -0.38
N HIS A 120 -11.97 -13.07 -0.32
CA HIS A 120 -12.69 -13.75 0.76
C HIS A 120 -11.69 -14.34 1.75
#